data_AF-A0A3A9SGL2-F1
#
_entry.id   AF-A0A3A9SGL2-F1
#
_cell.length_a   1.000
_cell.length_b   1.000
_cell.length_c   1.000
_cell.angle_alpha   90.00
_cell.angle_beta   90.00
_cell.angle_gamma   90.00
#
_symmetry.space_group_name_H-M   'P 1'
#
loop_
_entity.id
_entity.type
_entity.pdbx_description
1 polymer ?
#
loop_
_entity_poly.entity_id
_entity_poly.type
_entity_poly.pdbx_seq_one_letter_code
_entity_poly.pdbx_strand_id
1 'polypeptide(L)'
;MEFNVMKKKTNEKTNNLIAKSPFVAAFAMIFALGFLANGTVCIAEETPEAAPVETTEAPATEQQPDAPVAEQPEDAAAYEVSTPFTVTKLETPVTMYVTETVNVRDGAGTQYNPIGKLGWGNCVSVTGTTDNGWYEISYNDTVAYIIGNYVSQNLPGIPYLFVGDSRTVQLQMAVGSNDKAYVAKVGEGYNWFKNTAMPQIQASAGAGTTMVINFGVNDLANASKYIKLVNSNIDAWEAQGITVYYAAVTPVGDCSTVSNDQIEKFNARLKAELDPRIKWIDGYSFLKQNGFSASDGLHYNRSTYKNLYSYYMSVIGTDV
;
A
#
# COMPACT_ATOMS: atom_id res chain seq x y z
N MET A 1 -73.14 19.61 31.52
CA MET A 1 -72.17 19.89 30.45
C MET A 1 -72.32 18.81 29.40
N GLU A 2 -72.51 19.24 28.17
CA GLU A 2 -73.14 18.50 27.08
C GLU A 2 -72.26 17.44 26.40
N PHE A 3 -72.98 16.53 25.74
CA PHE A 3 -72.61 15.58 24.71
C PHE A 3 -71.72 16.16 23.59
N ASN A 4 -70.82 15.37 23.01
CA ASN A 4 -71.10 14.76 21.69
C ASN A 4 -70.02 13.77 21.21
N VAL A 5 -70.52 12.77 20.51
CA VAL A 5 -69.81 11.72 19.77
C VAL A 5 -69.26 12.29 18.46
N MET A 6 -68.05 11.89 18.03
CA MET A 6 -67.71 11.89 16.60
C MET A 6 -66.79 10.73 16.20
N LYS A 7 -67.31 9.92 15.28
CA LYS A 7 -66.62 8.97 14.41
C LYS A 7 -65.75 9.69 13.35
N LYS A 8 -64.98 8.88 12.61
CA LYS A 8 -64.34 9.08 11.28
C LYS A 8 -62.88 9.55 11.35
N LYS A 9 -61.95 9.08 10.51
CA LYS A 9 -62.07 8.51 9.15
C LYS A 9 -60.75 7.77 8.83
N THR A 10 -60.85 6.58 8.25
CA THR A 10 -59.84 6.08 7.31
C THR A 10 -59.76 7.02 6.11
N ASN A 11 -58.55 7.33 5.64
CA ASN A 11 -58.35 7.77 4.26
C ASN A 11 -56.98 7.34 3.74
N GLU A 12 -57.02 6.73 2.56
CA GLU A 12 -55.92 6.23 1.75
C GLU A 12 -55.09 7.34 1.07
N LYS A 13 -53.87 6.93 0.67
CA LYS A 13 -53.06 7.34 -0.50
C LYS A 13 -52.48 8.76 -0.54
N THR A 14 -51.15 8.80 -0.59
CA THR A 14 -50.45 9.13 -1.86
C THR A 14 -49.09 8.45 -1.88
N ASN A 15 -48.87 7.62 -2.91
CA ASN A 15 -47.55 7.21 -3.36
C ASN A 15 -46.76 8.46 -3.74
N ASN A 16 -45.56 8.62 -3.19
CA ASN A 16 -44.48 9.31 -3.88
C ASN A 16 -43.25 8.42 -3.84
N LEU A 17 -43.04 7.73 -4.97
CA LEU A 17 -41.72 7.28 -5.37
C LEU A 17 -40.85 8.52 -5.56
N ILE A 18 -39.83 8.68 -4.72
CA ILE A 18 -38.58 9.27 -5.16
C ILE A 18 -37.49 8.28 -4.80
N ALA A 19 -37.04 7.59 -5.85
CA ALA A 19 -35.83 6.79 -5.88
C ALA A 19 -34.58 7.66 -5.64
N LYS A 20 -33.46 6.96 -5.37
CA LYS A 20 -32.05 7.37 -5.17
C LYS A 20 -31.65 7.27 -3.69
N SER A 21 -30.76 6.38 -3.25
CA SER A 21 -29.86 5.45 -3.94
C SER A 21 -29.29 4.51 -2.87
N PRO A 22 -29.24 3.17 -3.04
CA PRO A 22 -28.49 2.30 -2.16
C PRO A 22 -27.12 2.06 -2.80
N PHE A 23 -26.06 2.68 -2.30
CA PHE A 23 -24.69 2.24 -2.63
C PHE A 23 -23.76 2.53 -1.46
N VAL A 24 -23.97 1.84 -0.35
CA VAL A 24 -22.87 1.55 0.57
C VAL A 24 -22.21 0.29 0.02
N ALA A 25 -21.28 0.47 -0.92
CA ALA A 25 -20.37 -0.60 -1.29
C ALA A 25 -19.41 -0.80 -0.11
N ALA A 26 -19.76 -1.74 0.76
CA ALA A 26 -18.82 -2.31 1.72
C ALA A 26 -17.77 -3.09 0.92
N PHE A 27 -16.68 -2.43 0.55
CA PHE A 27 -15.48 -3.11 0.08
C PHE A 27 -14.78 -3.73 1.28
N ALA A 28 -15.23 -4.93 1.67
CA ALA A 28 -14.37 -5.85 2.39
C ALA A 28 -13.36 -6.39 1.37
N MET A 29 -12.19 -5.75 1.26
CA MET A 29 -11.02 -6.42 0.69
C MET A 29 -10.65 -7.54 1.65
N ILE A 30 -11.18 -8.72 1.38
CA ILE A 30 -10.67 -9.96 1.93
C ILE A 30 -9.28 -10.14 1.31
N PHE A 31 -8.23 -9.97 2.11
CA PHE A 31 -6.94 -10.54 1.76
C PHE A 31 -7.10 -12.06 1.75
N ALA A 32 -7.37 -12.62 0.57
CA ALA A 32 -7.08 -14.02 0.32
C ALA A 32 -5.55 -14.12 0.26
N LEU A 33 -4.92 -14.39 1.41
CA LEU A 33 -3.63 -15.05 1.45
C LEU A 33 -3.83 -16.45 0.88
N GLY A 34 -3.93 -16.55 -0.44
CA GLY A 34 -3.88 -17.79 -1.19
C GLY A 34 -2.45 -18.28 -1.19
N PHE A 35 -2.02 -18.94 -0.12
CA PHE A 35 -0.91 -19.87 -0.21
C PHE A 35 -1.39 -21.07 -1.01
N LEU A 36 -1.09 -21.08 -2.31
CA LEU A 36 -0.99 -22.31 -3.06
C LEU A 36 0.49 -22.58 -3.29
N ALA A 37 0.96 -23.66 -2.67
CA ALA A 37 2.18 -24.31 -3.10
C ALA A 37 2.03 -24.70 -4.59
N ASN A 38 3.08 -24.43 -5.36
CA ASN A 38 3.28 -24.60 -6.81
C ASN A 38 2.76 -23.48 -7.72
N GLY A 39 3.72 -22.63 -8.15
CA GLY A 39 3.68 -21.90 -9.41
C GLY A 39 2.97 -20.55 -9.38
N THR A 40 3.54 -19.55 -8.71
CA THR A 40 3.12 -18.15 -8.88
C THR A 40 3.60 -17.65 -10.24
N VAL A 41 2.66 -17.48 -11.18
CA VAL A 41 2.90 -16.78 -12.44
C VAL A 41 2.99 -15.28 -12.13
N CYS A 42 4.08 -14.64 -12.56
CA CYS A 42 4.23 -13.19 -12.50
C CYS A 42 3.24 -12.56 -13.50
N ILE A 43 2.10 -12.07 -13.02
CA ILE A 43 1.20 -11.23 -13.81
C ILE A 43 1.59 -9.79 -13.51
N ALA A 44 2.17 -9.10 -14.50
CA ALA A 44 2.31 -7.65 -14.44
C ALA A 44 0.91 -7.04 -14.32
N GLU A 45 0.66 -6.19 -13.33
CA GLU A 45 -0.60 -5.45 -13.25
C GLU A 45 -0.69 -4.52 -14.48
N GLU A 46 -1.61 -4.81 -15.38
CA GLU A 46 -1.97 -3.89 -16.46
C GLU A 46 -2.47 -2.58 -15.83
N THR A 47 -1.79 -1.49 -16.17
CA THR A 47 -2.26 -0.15 -15.86
C THR A 47 -3.53 0.09 -16.67
N PRO A 48 -4.65 0.55 -16.06
CA PRO A 48 -5.87 0.76 -16.82
C PRO A 48 -5.65 1.85 -17.87
N GLU A 49 -5.87 1.44 -19.13
CA GLU A 49 -5.80 2.24 -20.34
C GLU A 49 -6.61 3.54 -20.20
N ALA A 50 -5.98 4.67 -20.52
CA ALA A 50 -6.64 5.96 -20.54
C ALA A 50 -7.67 6.00 -21.69
N ALA A 51 -8.88 6.47 -21.39
CA ALA A 51 -9.97 6.57 -22.34
C ALA A 51 -9.59 7.38 -23.61
N PRO A 52 -10.15 7.05 -24.79
CA PRO A 52 -9.74 7.66 -26.05
C PRO A 52 -10.23 9.11 -26.14
N VAL A 53 -9.34 10.02 -26.55
CA VAL A 53 -9.70 11.39 -26.93
C VAL A 53 -10.20 11.37 -28.38
N GLU A 54 -11.44 11.81 -28.54
CA GLU A 54 -12.16 12.01 -29.80
C GLU A 54 -11.38 12.99 -30.69
N THR A 55 -10.93 12.54 -31.87
CA THR A 55 -10.33 13.40 -32.90
C THR A 55 -11.27 13.46 -34.10
N THR A 56 -11.53 14.69 -34.53
CA THR A 56 -12.40 15.04 -35.66
C THR A 56 -11.64 14.90 -36.97
N GLU A 57 -12.26 14.23 -37.95
CA GLU A 57 -11.76 14.07 -39.32
C GLU A 57 -12.00 15.31 -40.20
N ALA A 58 -11.09 15.52 -41.17
CA ALA A 58 -11.33 15.68 -42.62
C ALA A 58 -10.32 16.66 -43.30
N PRO A 59 -10.09 16.62 -44.63
CA PRO A 59 -10.26 15.51 -45.60
C PRO A 59 -9.01 15.27 -46.49
N ALA A 60 -9.13 14.20 -47.29
CA ALA A 60 -8.17 13.63 -48.23
C ALA A 60 -7.74 14.52 -49.41
N THR A 61 -6.63 14.14 -50.04
CA THR A 61 -6.36 14.42 -51.45
C THR A 61 -5.75 13.17 -52.11
N GLU A 62 -6.40 12.68 -53.16
CA GLU A 62 -5.96 11.58 -54.02
C GLU A 62 -4.85 12.01 -54.98
N GLN A 63 -3.93 11.10 -55.32
CA GLN A 63 -3.59 10.73 -56.70
C GLN A 63 -2.73 9.44 -56.76
N GLN A 64 -2.98 8.65 -57.81
CA GLN A 64 -2.66 7.24 -58.11
C GLN A 64 -1.63 7.18 -59.31
N PRO A 65 -1.14 6.03 -59.87
CA PRO A 65 -0.41 4.84 -59.38
C PRO A 65 0.94 4.54 -60.12
N ASP A 66 1.53 3.38 -59.75
CA ASP A 66 2.31 2.40 -60.55
C ASP A 66 3.85 2.47 -60.58
N ALA A 67 4.50 1.49 -59.93
CA ALA A 67 5.11 0.31 -60.58
C ALA A 67 5.93 -0.53 -59.56
N PRO A 68 6.12 -1.85 -59.78
CA PRO A 68 6.56 -2.79 -58.75
C PRO A 68 8.08 -2.82 -58.62
N VAL A 69 8.59 -2.88 -57.38
CA VAL A 69 9.99 -3.25 -57.12
C VAL A 69 10.00 -4.57 -56.37
N ALA A 70 10.76 -5.49 -56.94
CA ALA A 70 10.85 -6.90 -56.59
C ALA A 70 11.27 -7.14 -55.14
N GLU A 71 10.65 -8.16 -54.52
CA GLU A 71 11.18 -8.81 -53.33
C GLU A 71 12.46 -9.58 -53.71
N GLN A 72 13.57 -9.24 -53.07
CA GLN A 72 14.66 -10.18 -52.81
C GLN A 72 15.03 -10.16 -51.32
N PRO A 73 15.37 -11.32 -50.74
CA PRO A 73 15.60 -11.47 -49.31
C PRO A 73 17.04 -11.06 -48.96
N GLU A 74 17.21 -10.09 -48.08
CA GLU A 74 18.52 -9.79 -47.49
C GLU A 74 18.57 -10.29 -46.04
N ASP A 75 19.16 -11.48 -45.93
CA ASP A 75 20.05 -11.96 -44.87
C ASP A 75 20.16 -11.08 -43.61
N ALA A 76 19.54 -11.53 -42.53
CA ALA A 76 19.67 -10.96 -41.19
C ALA A 76 21.03 -11.32 -40.57
N ALA A 77 22.09 -10.68 -41.05
CA ALA A 77 23.34 -10.66 -40.31
C ALA A 77 23.15 -9.83 -39.02
N ALA A 78 23.25 -10.49 -37.87
CA ALA A 78 23.13 -9.87 -36.56
C ALA A 78 24.17 -8.75 -36.38
N TYR A 79 23.71 -7.51 -36.30
CA TYR A 79 24.53 -6.38 -35.86
C TYR A 79 24.75 -6.52 -34.36
N GLU A 80 25.87 -7.11 -33.94
CA GLU A 80 26.31 -7.17 -32.55
C GLU A 80 26.51 -5.73 -32.03
N VAL A 81 25.50 -5.18 -31.34
CA VAL A 81 25.60 -3.89 -30.66
C VAL A 81 26.62 -4.06 -29.53
N SER A 82 27.81 -3.47 -29.70
CA SER A 82 28.86 -3.46 -28.68
C SER A 82 28.40 -2.66 -27.47
N THR A 83 27.81 -3.35 -26.50
CA THR A 83 27.55 -2.81 -25.17
C THR A 83 28.83 -2.85 -24.33
N PRO A 84 29.05 -1.89 -23.42
CA PRO A 84 30.22 -1.88 -22.52
C PRO A 84 30.15 -2.94 -21.41
N PHE A 85 29.19 -3.86 -21.49
CA PHE A 85 28.97 -4.94 -20.54
C PHE A 85 28.61 -6.21 -21.32
N THR A 86 28.94 -7.35 -20.73
CA THR A 86 28.62 -8.67 -21.27
C THR A 86 27.40 -9.23 -20.56
N VAL A 87 26.49 -9.87 -21.29
CA VAL A 87 25.35 -10.60 -20.71
C VAL A 87 25.58 -12.11 -20.83
N THR A 88 25.57 -12.80 -19.71
CA THR A 88 25.49 -14.27 -19.65
C THR A 88 24.03 -14.67 -19.49
N LYS A 89 23.42 -15.23 -20.53
CA LYS A 89 22.02 -15.69 -20.51
C LYS A 89 21.88 -16.90 -19.59
N LEU A 90 20.77 -16.95 -18.85
CA LEU A 90 20.37 -18.11 -18.06
C LEU A 90 19.65 -19.10 -18.97
N GLU A 91 19.92 -20.41 -18.79
CA GLU A 91 19.23 -21.47 -19.54
C GLU A 91 17.72 -21.50 -19.22
N THR A 92 17.36 -21.21 -17.98
CA THR A 92 15.99 -21.05 -17.52
C THR A 92 15.85 -19.72 -16.80
N PRO A 93 14.83 -18.90 -17.13
CA PRO A 93 14.60 -17.67 -16.39
C PRO A 93 14.30 -17.96 -14.91
N VAL A 94 14.85 -17.12 -14.03
CA VAL A 94 14.67 -17.23 -12.57
C VAL A 94 13.75 -16.11 -12.10
N THR A 95 12.70 -16.46 -11.38
CA THR A 95 11.88 -15.46 -10.69
C THR A 95 12.64 -14.92 -9.48
N MET A 96 12.87 -13.61 -9.44
CA MET A 96 13.40 -12.90 -8.28
C MET A 96 12.43 -11.81 -7.83
N TYR A 97 12.60 -11.34 -6.61
CA TYR A 97 11.75 -10.33 -5.97
C TYR A 97 12.56 -9.09 -5.66
N VAL A 98 11.98 -7.93 -5.97
CA VAL A 98 12.58 -6.64 -5.69
C VAL A 98 12.61 -6.38 -4.18
N THR A 99 13.77 -5.98 -3.66
CA THR A 99 14.00 -5.79 -2.21
C THR A 99 13.83 -4.37 -1.75
N GLU A 100 13.86 -3.38 -2.64
CA GLU A 100 13.50 -1.97 -2.42
C GLU A 100 13.13 -1.34 -3.78
N THR A 101 12.50 -0.16 -3.80
CA THR A 101 12.12 0.49 -5.06
C THR A 101 13.35 0.72 -5.94
N VAL A 102 13.32 0.19 -7.17
CA VAL A 102 14.44 0.17 -8.11
C VAL A 102 14.01 0.64 -9.50
N ASN A 103 14.90 1.33 -10.21
CA ASN A 103 14.66 1.71 -11.61
C ASN A 103 14.94 0.53 -12.53
N VAL A 104 14.03 0.30 -13.47
CA VAL A 104 14.24 -0.58 -14.63
C VAL A 104 14.83 0.28 -15.74
N ARG A 105 15.91 -0.17 -16.37
CA ARG A 105 16.68 0.61 -17.35
C ARG A 105 16.84 -0.10 -18.69
N ASP A 106 17.07 0.68 -19.75
CA ASP A 106 17.37 0.18 -21.10
C ASP A 106 18.81 -0.33 -21.27
N GLY A 107 19.63 -0.28 -20.21
CA GLY A 107 20.97 -0.88 -20.18
C GLY A 107 21.50 -1.13 -18.77
N ALA A 108 22.51 -2.00 -18.66
CA ALA A 108 23.11 -2.41 -17.39
C ALA A 108 24.07 -1.35 -16.83
N GLY A 109 23.52 -0.29 -16.24
CA GLY A 109 24.28 0.81 -15.67
C GLY A 109 23.42 2.02 -15.30
N THR A 110 23.92 2.88 -14.43
CA THR A 110 23.18 4.08 -14.00
C THR A 110 23.15 5.19 -15.04
N GLN A 111 24.04 5.14 -16.04
CA GLN A 111 24.10 6.05 -17.19
C GLN A 111 23.01 5.82 -18.23
N TYR A 112 22.33 4.67 -18.19
CA TYR A 112 21.25 4.29 -19.11
C TYR A 112 19.91 4.88 -18.69
N ASN A 113 18.95 5.01 -19.60
CA ASN A 113 17.67 5.66 -19.30
C ASN A 113 16.80 4.75 -18.42
N PRO A 114 16.14 5.31 -17.38
CA PRO A 114 15.08 4.60 -16.69
C PRO A 114 13.85 4.49 -17.60
N ILE A 115 13.40 3.26 -17.86
CA ILE A 115 12.21 2.94 -18.65
C ILE A 115 11.04 2.48 -17.79
N GLY A 116 11.28 2.29 -16.48
CA GLY A 116 10.26 1.90 -15.52
C GLY A 116 10.77 1.93 -14.09
N LYS A 117 9.89 1.57 -13.16
CA LYS A 117 10.22 1.35 -11.75
C LYS A 117 9.49 0.12 -11.25
N LEU A 118 10.17 -0.64 -10.41
CA LEU A 118 9.58 -1.74 -9.68
C LEU A 118 9.66 -1.42 -8.18
N GLY A 119 8.55 -1.61 -7.49
CA GLY A 119 8.48 -1.51 -6.05
C GLY A 119 8.95 -2.80 -5.38
N TRP A 120 9.17 -2.71 -4.07
CA TRP A 120 9.42 -3.86 -3.22
C TRP A 120 8.42 -5.00 -3.47
N GLY A 121 8.87 -6.25 -3.42
CA GLY A 121 8.03 -7.43 -3.56
C GLY A 121 7.53 -7.71 -4.98
N ASN A 122 7.64 -6.77 -5.93
CA ASN A 122 7.38 -7.08 -7.34
C ASN A 122 8.33 -8.19 -7.79
N CYS A 123 7.79 -9.20 -8.48
CA CYS A 123 8.60 -10.24 -9.07
C CYS A 123 9.07 -9.85 -10.48
N VAL A 124 10.26 -10.31 -10.84
CA VAL A 124 10.85 -10.15 -12.17
C VAL A 124 11.33 -11.50 -12.68
N SER A 125 11.22 -11.71 -13.99
CA SER A 125 11.83 -12.84 -14.66
C SER A 125 13.24 -12.46 -15.09
N VAL A 126 14.25 -12.93 -14.35
CA VAL A 126 15.67 -12.74 -14.67
C VAL A 126 16.07 -13.71 -15.76
N THR A 127 16.50 -13.18 -16.90
CA THR A 127 16.89 -13.95 -18.10
C THR A 127 18.41 -14.00 -18.30
N GLY A 128 19.16 -13.17 -17.59
CA GLY A 128 20.62 -13.12 -17.71
C GLY A 128 21.29 -12.35 -16.57
N THR A 129 22.59 -12.56 -16.43
CA THR A 129 23.45 -11.81 -15.52
C THR A 129 24.46 -11.01 -16.31
N THR A 130 24.87 -9.85 -15.79
CA THR A 130 25.94 -9.05 -16.40
C THR A 130 27.23 -9.14 -15.61
N ASP A 131 28.35 -8.90 -16.29
CA ASP A 131 29.69 -8.81 -15.68
C ASP A 131 29.88 -7.61 -14.73
N ASN A 132 28.91 -6.70 -14.70
CA ASN A 132 28.91 -5.50 -13.86
C ASN A 132 27.82 -5.49 -12.77
N GLY A 133 27.25 -6.65 -12.42
CA GLY A 133 26.36 -6.79 -11.26
C GLY A 133 24.91 -6.37 -11.50
N TRP A 134 24.47 -6.30 -12.75
CA TRP A 134 23.07 -6.13 -13.13
C TRP A 134 22.48 -7.48 -13.56
N TYR A 135 21.17 -7.54 -13.53
CA TYR A 135 20.39 -8.61 -14.14
C TYR A 135 19.70 -8.09 -15.38
N GLU A 136 19.72 -8.91 -16.42
CA GLU A 136 18.82 -8.77 -17.55
C GLU A 136 17.48 -9.42 -17.16
N ILE A 137 16.39 -8.70 -17.44
CA ILE A 137 15.02 -9.14 -17.15
C ILE A 137 14.13 -9.02 -18.39
N SER A 138 13.08 -9.82 -18.42
CA SER A 138 11.92 -9.55 -19.27
C SER A 138 10.99 -8.55 -18.56
N TYR A 139 10.74 -7.40 -19.19
CA TYR A 139 9.88 -6.33 -18.66
C TYR A 139 8.97 -5.80 -19.78
N ASN A 140 7.65 -5.99 -19.65
CA ASN A 140 6.66 -5.62 -20.67
C ASN A 140 7.04 -6.13 -22.08
N ASP A 141 7.43 -7.40 -22.18
CA ASP A 141 7.90 -8.06 -23.40
C ASP A 141 9.16 -7.43 -24.05
N THR A 142 9.88 -6.59 -23.30
CA THR A 142 11.17 -6.00 -23.71
C THR A 142 12.31 -6.46 -22.82
N VAL A 143 13.53 -6.41 -23.36
CA VAL A 143 14.76 -6.63 -22.58
C VAL A 143 15.06 -5.37 -21.78
N ALA A 144 15.22 -5.54 -20.47
CA ALA A 144 15.57 -4.45 -19.57
C ALA A 144 16.57 -4.90 -18.51
N TYR A 145 17.07 -3.95 -17.72
CA TYR A 145 18.10 -4.20 -16.73
C TYR A 145 17.76 -3.60 -15.37
N ILE A 146 18.12 -4.35 -14.33
CA ILE A 146 17.90 -4.03 -12.91
C ILE A 146 19.18 -4.38 -12.13
N ILE A 147 19.57 -3.52 -11.19
CA ILE A 147 20.78 -3.72 -10.39
C ILE A 147 20.59 -4.89 -9.40
N GLY A 148 21.53 -5.82 -9.37
CA GLY A 148 21.37 -7.10 -8.66
C GLY A 148 21.24 -6.97 -7.15
N ASN A 149 21.81 -5.91 -6.56
CA ASN A 149 21.72 -5.65 -5.12
C ASN A 149 20.29 -5.38 -4.62
N TYR A 150 19.35 -5.12 -5.54
CA TYR A 150 17.96 -4.79 -5.24
C TYR A 150 16.98 -5.93 -5.56
N VAL A 151 17.49 -7.15 -5.74
CA VAL A 151 16.65 -8.35 -5.92
C VAL A 151 17.13 -9.53 -5.10
N SER A 152 16.20 -10.42 -4.78
CA SER A 152 16.44 -11.64 -4.00
C SER A 152 15.62 -12.80 -4.57
N GLN A 153 16.15 -14.02 -4.50
CA GLN A 153 15.39 -15.23 -4.86
C GLN A 153 14.25 -15.52 -3.88
N ASN A 154 14.40 -15.07 -2.63
CA ASN A 154 13.34 -15.14 -1.64
C ASN A 154 12.56 -13.83 -1.68
N LEU A 155 11.23 -13.91 -1.61
CA LEU A 155 10.41 -12.75 -1.33
C LEU A 155 10.94 -12.13 -0.02
N PRO A 156 11.43 -10.89 -0.04
CA PRO A 156 11.88 -10.23 1.18
C PRO A 156 10.74 -10.22 2.20
N GLY A 157 11.06 -10.18 3.50
CA GLY A 157 10.04 -9.92 4.53
C GLY A 157 9.47 -8.52 4.31
N ILE A 158 8.16 -8.34 4.51
CA ILE A 158 7.49 -7.04 4.36
C ILE A 158 8.25 -6.00 5.21
N PRO A 159 8.82 -4.92 4.62
CA PRO A 159 9.72 -4.04 5.34
C PRO A 159 8.94 -3.20 6.34
N TYR A 160 7.71 -2.85 5.99
CA TYR A 160 6.80 -2.10 6.86
C TYR A 160 5.43 -2.76 6.94
N LEU A 161 5.01 -3.09 8.17
CA LEU A 161 3.66 -3.56 8.46
C LEU A 161 2.94 -2.52 9.32
N PHE A 162 1.88 -1.91 8.79
CA PHE A 162 1.03 -1.00 9.54
C PHE A 162 -0.19 -1.74 10.09
N VAL A 163 -0.41 -1.66 11.40
CA VAL A 163 -1.52 -2.31 12.07
C VAL A 163 -2.38 -1.26 12.75
N GLY A 164 -3.69 -1.23 12.51
CA GLY A 164 -4.52 -0.21 13.13
C GLY A 164 -6.00 -0.20 12.79
N ASP A 165 -6.63 0.91 13.12
CA ASP A 165 -8.06 1.13 12.91
C ASP A 165 -8.35 1.89 11.59
N SER A 166 -9.45 2.65 11.55
CA SER A 166 -9.84 3.45 10.38
C SER A 166 -8.78 4.45 9.95
N ARG A 167 -7.97 4.99 10.87
CA ARG A 167 -6.91 5.93 10.53
C ARG A 167 -5.77 5.25 9.76
N THR A 168 -5.48 4.00 10.06
CA THR A 168 -4.49 3.20 9.32
C THR A 168 -5.03 2.76 7.95
N VAL A 169 -6.32 2.44 7.85
CA VAL A 169 -6.97 2.20 6.53
C VAL A 169 -6.87 3.44 5.64
N GLN A 170 -7.08 4.64 6.17
CA GLN A 170 -6.97 5.86 5.37
C GLN A 170 -5.52 6.25 5.05
N LEU A 171 -4.57 5.91 5.93
CA LEU A 171 -3.15 5.98 5.62
C LEU A 171 -2.85 5.12 4.37
N GLN A 172 -3.29 3.87 4.34
CA GLN A 172 -3.16 2.97 3.18
C GLN A 172 -3.73 3.62 1.91
N MET A 173 -4.94 4.15 1.97
CA MET A 173 -5.56 4.83 0.81
C MET A 173 -4.74 6.04 0.33
N ALA A 174 -4.05 6.74 1.24
CA ALA A 174 -3.29 7.92 0.91
C ALA A 174 -1.93 7.61 0.25
N VAL A 175 -1.25 6.56 0.73
CA VAL A 175 0.16 6.23 0.40
C VAL A 175 0.37 4.90 -0.32
N GLY A 176 -0.69 4.15 -0.61
CA GLY A 176 -0.63 2.87 -1.34
C GLY A 176 -0.04 1.72 -0.52
N SER A 177 0.19 0.56 -1.14
CA SER A 177 0.63 -0.67 -0.47
C SER A 177 1.76 -1.41 -1.20
N ASN A 178 2.42 -0.78 -2.17
CA ASN A 178 3.38 -1.46 -3.04
C ASN A 178 4.62 -1.97 -2.29
N ASP A 179 4.98 -1.34 -1.18
CA ASP A 179 6.19 -1.59 -0.40
C ASP A 179 5.92 -1.83 1.09
N LYS A 180 4.67 -2.14 1.44
CA LYS A 180 4.21 -2.24 2.82
C LYS A 180 2.88 -2.97 2.91
N ALA A 181 2.65 -3.65 4.02
CA ALA A 181 1.37 -4.30 4.28
C ALA A 181 0.56 -3.56 5.34
N TYR A 182 -0.73 -3.86 5.34
CA TYR A 182 -1.70 -3.30 6.26
C TYR A 182 -2.55 -4.40 6.88
N VAL A 183 -2.56 -4.46 8.20
CA VAL A 183 -3.52 -5.22 9.00
C VAL A 183 -4.40 -4.20 9.71
N ALA A 184 -5.39 -3.68 8.99
CA ALA A 184 -6.20 -2.58 9.48
C ALA A 184 -7.67 -2.69 9.07
N LYS A 185 -8.56 -2.17 9.91
CA LYS A 185 -10.00 -2.19 9.64
C LYS A 185 -10.72 -1.00 10.26
N VAL A 186 -11.66 -0.44 9.50
CA VAL A 186 -12.43 0.76 9.89
C VAL A 186 -13.30 0.48 11.12
N GLY A 187 -13.25 1.40 12.09
CA GLY A 187 -14.09 1.39 13.28
C GLY A 187 -13.69 0.38 14.36
N GLU A 188 -12.59 -0.34 14.16
CA GLU A 188 -12.16 -1.39 15.08
C GLU A 188 -11.26 -0.86 16.20
N GLY A 189 -11.20 -1.62 17.30
CA GLY A 189 -10.39 -1.30 18.48
C GLY A 189 -9.78 -2.56 19.10
N TYR A 190 -9.63 -2.58 20.42
CA TYR A 190 -8.84 -3.57 21.14
C TYR A 190 -9.28 -5.02 20.86
N ASN A 191 -10.59 -5.27 20.82
CA ASN A 191 -11.10 -6.63 20.61
C ASN A 191 -10.71 -7.20 19.25
N TRP A 192 -10.75 -6.38 18.19
CA TRP A 192 -10.33 -6.79 16.87
C TRP A 192 -8.81 -6.93 16.78
N PHE A 193 -8.07 -5.97 17.37
CA PHE A 193 -6.61 -6.05 17.45
C PHE A 193 -6.19 -7.39 18.06
N LYS A 194 -6.75 -7.74 19.23
CA LYS A 194 -6.45 -8.99 19.93
C LYS A 194 -6.84 -10.25 19.14
N ASN A 195 -8.07 -10.28 18.61
CA ASN A 195 -8.66 -11.54 18.14
C ASN A 195 -8.51 -11.78 16.63
N THR A 196 -8.24 -10.73 15.84
CA THR A 196 -8.21 -10.80 14.38
C THR A 196 -6.89 -10.30 13.80
N ALA A 197 -6.40 -9.15 14.26
CA ALA A 197 -5.15 -8.62 13.75
C ALA A 197 -3.94 -9.46 14.21
N MET A 198 -3.90 -9.92 15.46
CA MET A 198 -2.78 -10.72 15.98
C MET A 198 -2.44 -11.96 15.12
N PRO A 199 -3.41 -12.83 14.74
CA PRO A 199 -3.13 -13.91 13.79
C PRO A 199 -2.64 -13.43 12.41
N GLN A 200 -3.15 -12.30 11.92
CA GLN A 200 -2.74 -11.75 10.62
C GLN A 200 -1.33 -11.16 10.66
N ILE A 201 -0.92 -10.55 11.79
CA ILE A 201 0.45 -10.11 12.02
C ILE A 201 1.40 -11.31 11.95
N GLN A 202 1.07 -12.41 12.63
CA GLN A 202 1.89 -13.62 12.59
C GLN A 202 2.03 -14.22 11.18
N ALA A 203 1.02 -14.03 10.32
CA ALA A 203 1.07 -14.48 8.93
C ALA A 203 1.83 -13.54 7.99
N SER A 204 2.05 -12.27 8.39
CA SER A 204 2.53 -11.20 7.49
C SER A 204 3.88 -10.60 7.90
N ALA A 205 4.31 -10.77 9.15
CA ALA A 205 5.55 -10.21 9.68
C ALA A 205 6.59 -11.29 9.98
N GLY A 206 7.86 -10.94 9.85
CA GLY A 206 8.98 -11.81 10.19
C GLY A 206 10.29 -11.04 10.29
N ALA A 207 11.41 -11.74 10.07
CA ALA A 207 12.72 -11.15 10.23
C ALA A 207 12.91 -9.94 9.29
N GLY A 208 13.31 -8.80 9.86
CA GLY A 208 13.50 -7.55 9.13
C GLY A 208 12.24 -6.70 8.97
N THR A 209 11.06 -7.19 9.39
CA THR A 209 9.83 -6.37 9.37
C THR A 209 9.88 -5.28 10.43
N THR A 210 9.60 -4.04 10.03
CA THR A 210 9.26 -2.95 10.94
C THR A 210 7.75 -2.81 11.05
N MET A 211 7.20 -3.13 12.21
CA MET A 211 5.77 -3.03 12.49
C MET A 211 5.43 -1.72 13.20
N VAL A 212 4.43 -0.99 12.69
CA VAL A 212 3.89 0.24 13.29
C VAL A 212 2.44 0.00 13.71
N ILE A 213 2.19 0.02 15.02
CA ILE A 213 0.86 -0.14 15.61
C ILE A 213 0.24 1.25 15.84
N ASN A 214 -0.98 1.48 15.34
CA ASN A 214 -1.77 2.67 15.61
C ASN A 214 -3.24 2.31 15.87
N PHE A 215 -3.57 2.12 17.16
CA PHE A 215 -4.92 1.88 17.66
C PHE A 215 -5.22 2.79 18.84
N GLY A 216 -6.50 2.86 19.19
CA GLY A 216 -6.97 3.39 20.46
C GLY A 216 -8.01 4.49 20.31
N VAL A 217 -8.09 5.13 19.14
CA VAL A 217 -9.02 6.26 18.95
C VAL A 217 -10.48 5.86 19.17
N ASN A 218 -10.84 4.62 18.84
CA ASN A 218 -12.21 4.10 19.01
C ASN A 218 -12.52 3.67 20.45
N ASP A 219 -11.52 3.50 21.31
CA ASP A 219 -11.69 2.91 22.64
C ASP A 219 -10.61 3.30 23.66
N LEU A 220 -10.34 4.61 23.78
CA LEU A 220 -9.29 5.19 24.64
C LEU A 220 -9.36 4.77 26.12
N ALA A 221 -10.50 4.28 26.61
CA ALA A 221 -10.58 3.72 27.96
C ALA A 221 -9.76 2.41 28.13
N ASN A 222 -9.37 1.75 27.03
CA ASN A 222 -8.68 0.46 27.02
C ASN A 222 -7.15 0.54 27.07
N ALA A 223 -6.54 1.69 27.42
CA ALA A 223 -5.08 1.84 27.48
C ALA A 223 -4.35 0.66 28.15
N SER A 224 -4.78 0.26 29.36
CA SER A 224 -4.17 -0.87 30.09
C SER A 224 -4.24 -2.19 29.31
N LYS A 225 -5.28 -2.39 28.50
CA LYS A 225 -5.44 -3.60 27.70
C LYS A 225 -4.50 -3.61 26.51
N TYR A 226 -4.36 -2.49 25.81
CA TYR A 226 -3.38 -2.34 24.73
C TYR A 226 -1.96 -2.55 25.26
N ILE A 227 -1.58 -1.84 26.33
CA ILE A 227 -0.26 -1.97 26.96
C ILE A 227 0.04 -3.43 27.30
N LYS A 228 -0.89 -4.10 28.00
CA LYS A 228 -0.74 -5.50 28.38
C LYS A 228 -0.56 -6.41 27.16
N LEU A 229 -1.37 -6.23 26.12
CA LEU A 229 -1.31 -7.06 24.92
C LEU A 229 0.01 -6.88 24.17
N VAL A 230 0.45 -5.64 23.95
CA VAL A 230 1.69 -5.36 23.22
C VAL A 230 2.90 -5.83 24.02
N ASN A 231 2.97 -5.53 25.32
CA ASN A 231 4.06 -6.00 26.19
C ASN A 231 4.08 -7.53 26.32
N SER A 232 2.93 -8.22 26.26
CA SER A 232 2.95 -9.69 26.31
C SER A 232 3.45 -10.36 25.03
N ASN A 233 3.57 -9.62 23.92
CA ASN A 233 3.98 -10.16 22.62
C ASN A 233 5.36 -9.68 22.16
N ILE A 234 5.98 -8.70 22.84
CA ILE A 234 7.25 -8.13 22.37
C ILE A 234 8.37 -9.18 22.32
N ASP A 235 8.44 -10.12 23.26
CA ASP A 235 9.44 -11.20 23.23
C ASP A 235 9.30 -12.08 21.99
N ALA A 236 8.06 -12.41 21.61
CA ALA A 236 7.79 -13.24 20.43
C ALA A 236 8.10 -12.50 19.13
N TRP A 237 7.78 -11.21 19.06
CA TRP A 237 8.09 -10.37 17.90
C TRP A 237 9.59 -10.15 17.73
N GLU A 238 10.31 -9.87 18.82
CA GLU A 238 11.77 -9.71 18.78
C GLU A 238 12.47 -11.01 18.39
N ALA A 239 12.02 -12.16 18.92
CA ALA A 239 12.54 -13.46 18.51
C ALA A 239 12.31 -13.79 17.03
N GLN A 240 11.29 -13.17 16.41
CA GLN A 240 11.03 -13.26 14.97
C GLN A 240 11.82 -12.22 14.16
N GLY A 241 12.61 -11.37 14.81
CA GLY A 241 13.37 -10.29 14.15
C GLY A 241 12.50 -9.10 13.70
N ILE A 242 11.36 -8.87 14.36
CA ILE A 242 10.45 -7.76 14.08
C ILE A 242 10.83 -6.56 14.95
N THR A 243 11.00 -5.39 14.33
CA THR A 243 11.14 -4.11 15.05
C THR A 243 9.76 -3.51 15.27
N VAL A 244 9.42 -3.16 16.52
CA VAL A 244 8.05 -2.71 16.87
C VAL A 244 8.04 -1.23 17.26
N TYR A 245 7.16 -0.48 16.61
CA TYR A 245 6.79 0.88 16.99
C TYR A 245 5.33 0.95 17.41
N TYR A 246 5.04 1.75 18.43
CA TYR A 246 3.70 2.22 18.73
C TYR A 246 3.60 3.70 18.36
N ALA A 247 2.76 4.01 17.38
CA ALA A 247 2.49 5.38 16.98
C ALA A 247 1.38 5.97 17.85
N ALA A 248 1.60 7.18 18.35
CA ALA A 248 0.63 7.94 19.12
C ALA A 248 -0.74 7.98 18.44
N VAL A 249 -1.82 7.89 19.22
CA VAL A 249 -3.13 8.31 18.71
C VAL A 249 -3.02 9.80 18.37
N THR A 250 -3.26 10.15 17.11
CA THR A 250 -3.05 11.51 16.59
C THR A 250 -4.23 12.44 16.93
N PRO A 251 -4.09 13.78 16.81
CA PRO A 251 -5.08 14.71 17.33
C PRO A 251 -6.44 14.61 16.63
N VAL A 252 -7.45 15.27 17.17
CA VAL A 252 -8.75 15.45 16.54
C VAL A 252 -9.05 16.93 16.38
N GLY A 253 -9.79 17.28 15.33
CA GLY A 253 -10.42 18.59 15.16
C GLY A 253 -11.72 18.67 15.96
N ASP A 254 -12.76 19.25 15.37
CA ASP A 254 -14.11 19.25 15.94
C ASP A 254 -14.75 17.86 15.81
N CYS A 255 -14.38 16.96 16.73
CA CYS A 255 -14.85 15.58 16.78
C CYS A 255 -15.86 15.39 17.91
N SER A 256 -17.01 14.76 17.63
CA SER A 256 -18.07 14.56 18.62
C SER A 256 -17.90 13.31 19.50
N THR A 257 -17.01 12.40 19.13
CA THR A 257 -16.87 11.09 19.79
C THR A 257 -15.65 10.98 20.69
N VAL A 258 -14.62 11.79 20.44
CA VAL A 258 -13.31 11.74 21.10
C VAL A 258 -12.77 13.15 21.26
N SER A 259 -12.08 13.44 22.38
CA SER A 259 -11.37 14.70 22.59
C SER A 259 -9.85 14.54 22.65
N ASN A 260 -9.12 15.63 22.37
CA ASN A 260 -7.66 15.67 22.50
C ASN A 260 -7.19 15.38 23.94
N ASP A 261 -7.90 15.83 24.97
CA ASP A 261 -7.58 15.52 26.38
C ASP A 261 -7.62 14.00 26.67
N GLN A 262 -8.57 13.28 26.06
CA GLN A 262 -8.65 11.82 26.21
C GLN A 262 -7.48 11.14 25.50
N ILE A 263 -7.15 11.62 24.30
CA ILE A 263 -6.03 11.13 23.50
C ILE A 263 -4.69 11.35 24.22
N GLU A 264 -4.47 12.54 24.78
CA GLU A 264 -3.26 12.87 25.52
C GLU A 264 -3.08 11.98 26.75
N LYS A 265 -4.16 11.73 27.52
CA LYS A 265 -4.13 10.80 28.65
C LYS A 265 -3.83 9.37 28.20
N PHE A 266 -4.42 8.91 27.11
CA PHE A 266 -4.16 7.58 26.54
C PHE A 266 -2.69 7.45 26.11
N ASN A 267 -2.20 8.40 25.30
CA ASN A 267 -0.83 8.41 24.81
C ASN A 267 0.19 8.49 25.94
N ALA A 268 -0.06 9.33 26.96
CA ALA A 268 0.83 9.44 28.11
C ALA A 268 0.99 8.10 28.85
N ARG A 269 -0.11 7.34 29.00
CA ARG A 269 -0.06 6.01 29.60
C ARG A 269 0.72 5.02 28.74
N LEU A 270 0.43 4.94 27.44
CA LEU A 270 1.16 4.02 26.55
C LEU A 270 2.66 4.33 26.55
N LYS A 271 3.03 5.61 26.40
CA LYS A 271 4.43 6.03 26.38
C LYS A 271 5.17 5.72 27.68
N ALA A 272 4.48 5.74 28.82
CA ALA A 272 5.07 5.47 30.14
C ALA A 272 5.12 3.97 30.50
N GLU A 273 4.18 3.17 30.00
CA GLU A 273 3.95 1.81 30.49
C GLU A 273 4.26 0.71 29.45
N LEU A 274 4.46 1.06 28.16
CA LEU A 274 4.93 0.09 27.17
C LEU A 274 6.38 -0.35 27.47
N ASP A 275 6.69 -1.61 27.14
CA ASP A 275 8.06 -2.15 27.23
C ASP A 275 9.02 -1.25 26.43
N PRO A 276 10.20 -0.90 26.97
CA PRO A 276 11.13 0.05 26.35
C PRO A 276 11.67 -0.40 24.98
N ARG A 277 11.57 -1.68 24.62
CA ARG A 277 11.88 -2.16 23.26
C ARG A 277 10.85 -1.71 22.22
N ILE A 278 9.64 -1.34 22.64
CA ILE A 278 8.60 -0.81 21.77
C ILE A 278 8.86 0.68 21.60
N LYS A 279 9.26 1.06 20.39
CA LYS A 279 9.65 2.43 20.06
C LYS A 279 8.43 3.32 19.91
N TRP A 280 8.52 4.58 20.36
CA TRP A 280 7.40 5.52 20.29
C TRP A 280 7.51 6.47 19.10
N ILE A 281 6.46 6.61 18.31
CA ILE A 281 6.37 7.62 17.24
C ILE A 281 5.35 8.69 17.61
N ASP A 282 5.80 9.94 17.79
CA ASP A 282 4.96 11.05 18.25
C ASP A 282 4.26 11.81 17.10
N GLY A 283 3.39 11.10 16.39
CA GLY A 283 2.55 11.70 15.36
C GLY A 283 1.59 12.76 15.90
N TYR A 284 1.31 12.74 17.21
CA TYR A 284 0.43 13.71 17.85
C TYR A 284 1.06 15.11 17.86
N SER A 285 2.25 15.23 18.46
CA SER A 285 2.97 16.51 18.53
C SER A 285 3.33 17.02 17.12
N PHE A 286 3.72 16.12 16.22
CA PHE A 286 4.01 16.47 14.82
C PHE A 286 2.82 17.19 14.14
N LEU A 287 1.61 16.61 14.21
CA LEU A 287 0.44 17.22 13.59
C LEU A 287 -0.06 18.47 14.34
N LYS A 288 0.13 18.55 15.66
CA LYS A 288 -0.13 19.80 16.41
C LYS A 288 0.76 20.94 15.95
N GLN A 289 2.02 20.66 15.63
CA GLN A 289 2.99 21.67 15.17
C GLN A 289 2.79 22.05 13.69
N ASN A 290 2.52 21.07 12.83
CA ASN A 290 2.48 21.26 11.37
C ASN A 290 1.06 21.50 10.82
N GLY A 291 0.04 21.36 11.67
CA GLY A 291 -1.36 21.44 11.28
C GLY A 291 -1.86 20.15 10.62
N PHE A 292 -3.18 20.00 10.62
CA PHE A 292 -3.88 18.90 9.97
C PHE A 292 -5.27 19.38 9.52
N SER A 293 -5.87 18.64 8.57
CA SER A 293 -7.24 18.88 8.13
C SER A 293 -8.04 17.59 8.21
N ALA A 294 -9.16 17.63 8.94
CA ALA A 294 -10.10 16.54 9.11
C ALA A 294 -11.54 17.06 8.92
N SER A 295 -12.23 16.60 7.87
CA SER A 295 -13.58 17.08 7.54
C SER A 295 -14.64 16.65 8.55
N ASP A 296 -14.46 15.48 9.17
CA ASP A 296 -15.34 14.93 10.20
C ASP A 296 -14.73 15.07 11.60
N GLY A 297 -13.67 15.88 11.73
CA GLY A 297 -12.91 16.06 12.97
C GLY A 297 -12.01 14.88 13.36
N LEU A 298 -12.12 13.70 12.73
CA LEU A 298 -11.41 12.48 13.13
C LEU A 298 -10.42 11.98 12.08
N HIS A 299 -10.82 11.98 10.82
CA HIS A 299 -10.14 11.39 9.68
C HIS A 299 -9.55 12.46 8.78
N TYR A 300 -8.28 12.29 8.42
CA TYR A 300 -7.57 13.36 7.73
C TYR A 300 -7.77 13.35 6.22
N ASN A 301 -7.55 14.50 5.59
CA ASN A 301 -7.41 14.53 4.14
C ASN A 301 -6.13 13.80 3.68
N ARG A 302 -6.07 13.48 2.38
CA ARG A 302 -4.94 12.74 1.78
C ARG A 302 -3.58 13.41 2.02
N SER A 303 -3.50 14.73 1.97
CA SER A 303 -2.24 15.47 2.17
C SER A 303 -1.71 15.31 3.59
N THR A 304 -2.59 15.40 4.58
CA THR A 304 -2.22 15.21 5.99
C THR A 304 -1.71 13.80 6.23
N TYR A 305 -2.37 12.77 5.68
CA TYR A 305 -1.89 11.39 5.79
C TYR A 305 -0.54 11.17 5.12
N LYS A 306 -0.29 11.78 3.96
CA LYS A 306 1.04 11.75 3.31
C LYS A 306 2.12 12.38 4.20
N ASN A 307 1.85 13.55 4.78
CA ASN A 307 2.79 14.22 5.68
C ASN A 307 3.05 13.41 6.95
N LEU A 308 2.00 12.84 7.55
CA LEU A 308 2.12 11.97 8.72
C LEU A 308 2.94 10.71 8.41
N TYR A 309 2.72 10.08 7.24
CA TYR A 309 3.51 8.95 6.78
C TYR A 309 4.99 9.32 6.61
N SER A 310 5.28 10.44 5.92
CA SER A 310 6.66 10.91 5.76
C SER A 310 7.36 11.15 7.09
N TYR A 311 6.64 11.70 8.08
CA TYR A 311 7.15 11.82 9.44
C TYR A 311 7.43 10.45 10.08
N TYR A 312 6.49 9.50 10.02
CA TYR A 312 6.71 8.15 10.54
C TYR A 312 7.95 7.50 9.91
N MET A 313 8.11 7.60 8.59
CA MET A 313 9.27 7.02 7.90
C MET A 313 10.56 7.74 8.26
N SER A 314 10.53 9.05 8.50
CA SER A 314 11.71 9.79 8.97
C SER A 314 12.18 9.33 10.35
N VAL A 315 11.24 9.03 11.26
CA VAL A 315 11.56 8.52 12.61
C VAL A 315 12.09 7.09 12.54
N ILE A 316 11.51 6.26 11.67
CA ILE A 316 11.99 4.88 11.50
C ILE A 316 13.36 4.86 10.82
N GLY A 317 13.60 5.74 9.86
CA GLY A 317 14.87 5.83 9.13
C GLY A 317 16.04 6.38 9.95
N THR A 318 15.80 7.03 11.09
CA THR A 318 16.88 7.44 12.02
C THR A 318 17.37 6.32 12.93
N ASP A 319 16.68 5.17 12.91
CA ASP A 319 16.86 4.07 13.85
C ASP A 319 17.54 2.83 13.23
N VAL A 320 17.80 2.87 11.92
CA VAL A 320 18.55 1.88 11.11
C VAL A 320 19.95 2.41 10.81
#